data_AF-B7X145-F1
#
_entry.id   AF-B7X145-F1
#
_cell.length_a   1.000
_cell.length_b   1.000
_cell.length_c   1.000
_cell.angle_alpha   90.00
_cell.angle_beta   90.00
_cell.angle_gamma   90.00
#
_symmetry.space_group_name_H-M   'P 1'
#
loop_
_entity.id
_entity.type
_entity.pdbx_description
1 polymer ?
#
loop_
_entity_poly.entity_id
_entity_poly.type
_entity_poly.pdbx_seq_one_letter_code
_entity_poly.pdbx_strand_id
1 'polypeptide(L)'
;MDQLDMASASVAEGDEAGKSPLLQALGERVRNLRARRGLTRRGLASAAVVSERHLANLEYGTGNVSILVLQQIAQALQCSMAELLGDVTTASAEWLLLRELLEGRSEADLQRVRLAAGEILGTAPSGDPHRASRIALIGLRGAGKSTLGRMLAEQLNVPFLELNQEIERVAGCSVREIYDLYGAGAYRRYERRALEEAVQIYSDVVIATPGGIVSDPATFNELLSHCTTVWLQAQPDEHMGRVVAQGDTRPMAANPEAMDDLRRILDGRSAFYSKADHVLDTSGKSLAQSFRQLKTLVAA
;
A
#
# COMPACT_ATOMS: atom_id res chain seq x y z
N MET A 1 -21.63 -46.97 -14.72
CA MET A 1 -22.02 -46.69 -16.11
C MET A 1 -23.46 -46.23 -16.08
N ASP A 2 -23.79 -44.95 -16.19
CA ASP A 2 -22.99 -43.80 -16.59
C ASP A 2 -23.47 -42.53 -15.87
N GLN A 3 -22.50 -41.83 -15.27
CA GLN A 3 -22.60 -40.51 -14.63
C GLN A 3 -22.13 -39.41 -15.59
N LEU A 4 -22.38 -39.56 -16.89
CA LEU A 4 -21.72 -38.78 -17.95
C LEU A 4 -22.66 -37.89 -18.77
N ASP A 5 -23.80 -37.44 -18.23
CA ASP A 5 -24.74 -36.62 -19.02
C ASP A 5 -25.39 -35.43 -18.29
N MET A 6 -24.67 -34.80 -17.36
CA MET A 6 -25.13 -33.58 -16.66
C MET A 6 -24.10 -32.44 -16.59
N ALA A 7 -23.08 -32.44 -17.45
CA ALA A 7 -22.02 -31.41 -17.47
C ALA A 7 -21.95 -30.59 -18.77
N SER A 8 -23.01 -30.55 -19.57
CA SER A 8 -23.06 -29.82 -20.85
C SER A 8 -24.01 -28.61 -20.87
N ALA A 9 -24.54 -28.21 -19.72
CA ALA A 9 -25.47 -27.08 -19.62
C ALA A 9 -25.03 -26.06 -18.55
N SER A 10 -24.00 -25.27 -18.86
CA SER A 10 -23.81 -23.92 -18.25
C SER A 10 -22.78 -23.01 -18.95
N VAL A 11 -22.22 -23.41 -20.10
CA VAL A 11 -21.25 -22.56 -20.84
C VAL A 11 -21.93 -21.76 -21.97
N ALA A 12 -23.26 -21.64 -21.96
CA ALA A 12 -24.02 -21.03 -23.06
C ALA A 12 -24.92 -19.86 -22.64
N GLU A 13 -24.58 -19.14 -21.57
CA GLU A 13 -25.24 -17.86 -21.24
C GLU A 13 -24.19 -16.81 -20.83
N GLY A 14 -23.76 -16.01 -21.81
CA GLY A 14 -22.85 -14.90 -21.58
C GLY A 14 -22.43 -14.11 -22.83
N ASP A 15 -23.24 -14.09 -23.90
CA ASP A 15 -22.88 -13.47 -25.18
C ASP A 15 -23.62 -12.14 -25.47
N GLU A 16 -24.07 -11.44 -24.42
CA GLU A 16 -24.57 -10.04 -24.49
C GLU A 16 -23.81 -9.05 -23.56
N ALA A 17 -22.65 -9.42 -23.02
CA ALA A 17 -21.90 -8.65 -21.98
C ALA A 17 -20.58 -8.01 -22.48
N GLY A 18 -20.53 -7.57 -23.73
CA GLY A 18 -19.29 -7.53 -24.54
C GLY A 18 -18.40 -6.27 -24.55
N LYS A 19 -18.34 -5.42 -23.52
CA LYS A 19 -17.36 -4.31 -23.52
C LYS A 19 -16.69 -4.10 -22.15
N SER A 20 -15.37 -4.26 -22.10
CA SER A 20 -14.56 -3.95 -20.92
C SER A 20 -14.68 -2.44 -20.58
N PRO A 21 -15.15 -2.07 -19.37
CA PRO A 21 -15.26 -0.67 -18.96
C PRO A 21 -13.91 0.07 -19.03
N LEU A 22 -12.82 -0.65 -18.76
CA LEU A 22 -11.46 -0.13 -18.86
C LEU A 22 -11.11 0.25 -20.31
N LEU A 23 -11.42 -0.61 -21.28
CA LEU A 23 -11.13 -0.34 -22.69
C LEU A 23 -11.98 0.81 -23.23
N GLN A 24 -13.24 0.91 -22.80
CA GLN A 24 -14.10 2.04 -23.14
C GLN A 24 -13.54 3.36 -22.62
N ALA A 25 -13.16 3.41 -21.35
CA ALA A 25 -12.60 4.61 -20.72
C ALA A 25 -11.26 5.01 -21.36
N LEU A 26 -10.40 4.03 -21.70
CA LEU A 26 -9.17 4.25 -22.44
C LEU A 26 -9.45 4.84 -23.83
N GLY A 27 -10.39 4.25 -24.58
CA GLY A 27 -10.76 4.73 -25.92
C GLY A 27 -11.32 6.15 -25.90
N GLU A 28 -12.15 6.47 -24.91
CA GLU A 28 -12.65 7.82 -24.66
C GLU A 28 -11.53 8.82 -24.38
N ARG A 29 -10.59 8.48 -23.50
CA ARG A 29 -9.44 9.33 -23.17
C ARG A 29 -8.58 9.61 -24.39
N VAL A 30 -8.23 8.58 -25.16
CA VAL A 30 -7.43 8.73 -26.39
C VAL A 30 -8.13 9.65 -27.39
N ARG A 31 -9.42 9.44 -27.61
CA ARG A 31 -10.23 10.27 -28.50
C ARG A 31 -10.29 11.74 -28.03
N ASN A 32 -10.48 11.97 -26.73
CA ASN A 32 -10.55 13.31 -26.14
C ASN A 32 -9.19 14.03 -26.23
N LEU A 33 -8.09 13.37 -25.89
CA LEU A 33 -6.74 13.92 -26.01
C LEU A 33 -6.40 14.24 -27.46
N ARG A 34 -6.72 13.32 -28.38
CA ARG A 34 -6.54 13.54 -29.81
C ARG A 34 -7.31 14.77 -30.30
N ALA A 35 -8.57 14.93 -29.89
CA ALA A 35 -9.39 16.08 -30.23
C ALA A 35 -8.82 17.40 -29.67
N ARG A 36 -8.39 17.41 -28.41
CA ARG A 36 -7.73 18.58 -27.77
C ARG A 36 -6.44 19.00 -28.48
N ARG A 37 -5.70 18.03 -29.03
CA ARG A 37 -4.47 18.26 -29.81
C ARG A 37 -4.73 18.59 -31.29
N GLY A 38 -5.99 18.66 -31.72
CA GLY A 38 -6.34 18.98 -33.12
C GLY A 38 -5.98 17.89 -34.12
N LEU A 39 -5.79 16.64 -33.68
CA LEU A 39 -5.34 15.54 -34.53
C LEU A 39 -6.54 14.77 -35.13
N THR A 40 -6.46 14.44 -36.42
CA THR A 40 -7.38 13.45 -37.01
C THR A 40 -6.97 12.04 -36.59
N ARG A 41 -7.90 11.07 -36.63
CA ARG A 41 -7.56 9.68 -36.32
C ARG A 41 -6.43 9.16 -37.22
N ARG A 42 -6.51 9.41 -38.52
CA ARG A 42 -5.42 9.09 -39.47
C ARG A 42 -4.11 9.79 -39.13
N GLY A 43 -4.16 11.06 -38.73
CA GLY A 43 -2.99 11.82 -38.31
C GLY A 43 -2.29 11.20 -37.10
N LEU A 44 -3.07 10.84 -36.07
CA LEU A 44 -2.53 10.14 -34.90
C LEU A 44 -2.00 8.75 -35.25
N ALA A 45 -2.72 7.99 -36.10
CA ALA A 45 -2.29 6.67 -36.54
C ALA A 45 -0.93 6.72 -37.25
N SER A 46 -0.74 7.69 -38.14
CA SER A 46 0.52 7.93 -38.83
C SER A 46 1.65 8.31 -37.85
N ALA A 47 1.38 9.26 -36.94
CA ALA A 47 2.37 9.73 -35.96
C ALA A 47 2.80 8.64 -34.97
N ALA A 48 1.88 7.77 -34.56
CA ALA A 48 2.14 6.65 -33.66
C ALA A 48 2.63 5.38 -34.38
N VAL A 49 2.74 5.38 -35.72
CA VAL A 49 3.14 4.21 -36.53
C VAL A 49 2.21 3.00 -36.30
N VAL A 50 0.90 3.25 -36.29
CA VAL A 50 -0.15 2.24 -36.09
C VAL A 50 -1.19 2.30 -37.19
N SER A 51 -1.92 1.20 -37.43
CA SER A 51 -3.00 1.24 -38.43
C SER A 51 -4.19 2.06 -37.96
N GLU A 52 -4.83 2.80 -38.86
CA GLU A 52 -6.03 3.60 -38.57
C GLU A 52 -7.19 2.74 -38.04
N ARG A 53 -7.30 1.49 -38.53
CA ARG A 53 -8.26 0.49 -38.03
C ARG A 53 -7.98 0.10 -36.58
N HIS A 54 -6.73 -0.13 -36.23
CA HIS A 54 -6.36 -0.49 -34.86
C HIS A 54 -6.64 0.67 -33.89
N LEU A 55 -6.32 1.91 -34.30
CA LEU A 55 -6.65 3.11 -33.53
C LEU A 55 -8.16 3.32 -33.41
N ALA A 56 -8.94 2.99 -34.44
CA ALA A 56 -10.40 3.03 -34.36
C ALA A 56 -10.94 2.05 -33.32
N ASN A 57 -10.48 0.79 -33.34
CA ASN A 57 -10.89 -0.22 -32.36
C ASN A 57 -10.54 0.17 -30.92
N LEU A 58 -9.37 0.78 -30.74
CA LEU A 58 -8.96 1.36 -29.45
C LEU A 58 -9.94 2.46 -29.01
N GLU A 59 -10.21 3.46 -29.86
CA GLU A 59 -11.12 4.57 -29.52
C GLU A 59 -12.56 4.13 -29.26
N TYR A 60 -13.01 3.05 -29.91
CA TYR A 60 -14.31 2.44 -29.65
C TYR A 60 -14.32 1.55 -28.40
N GLY A 61 -13.17 1.29 -27.78
CA GLY A 61 -13.03 0.41 -26.62
C GLY A 61 -13.29 -1.06 -26.92
N THR A 62 -13.13 -1.48 -28.18
CA THR A 62 -13.40 -2.85 -28.63
C THR A 62 -12.14 -3.67 -28.86
N GLY A 63 -10.97 -3.04 -28.92
CA GLY A 63 -9.68 -3.71 -29.15
C GLY A 63 -8.77 -3.65 -27.93
N ASN A 64 -8.20 -4.80 -27.54
CA ASN A 64 -7.02 -4.83 -26.69
C ASN A 64 -5.83 -4.22 -27.45
N VAL A 65 -5.09 -3.35 -26.78
CA VAL A 65 -3.88 -2.71 -27.31
C VAL A 65 -2.66 -3.25 -26.57
N SER A 66 -1.58 -3.49 -27.31
CA SER A 66 -0.31 -3.83 -26.66
C SER A 66 0.26 -2.60 -25.93
N ILE A 67 1.02 -2.83 -24.85
CA ILE A 67 1.63 -1.75 -24.07
C ILE A 67 2.57 -0.89 -24.93
N LEU A 68 3.30 -1.50 -25.87
CA LEU A 68 4.21 -0.79 -26.77
C LEU A 68 3.45 0.13 -27.74
N VAL A 69 2.33 -0.34 -28.28
CA VAL A 69 1.46 0.49 -29.13
C VAL A 69 0.86 1.64 -28.32
N LEU A 70 0.47 1.37 -27.08
CA LEU A 70 -0.04 2.42 -26.19
C LEU A 70 1.03 3.48 -25.88
N GLN A 71 2.29 3.07 -25.70
CA GLN A 71 3.42 3.99 -25.51
C GLN A 71 3.64 4.87 -26.75
N GLN A 72 3.59 4.30 -27.96
CA GLN A 72 3.72 5.06 -29.22
C GLN A 72 2.60 6.09 -29.37
N ILE A 73 1.36 5.71 -29.03
CA ILE A 73 0.21 6.63 -29.04
C ILE A 73 0.41 7.75 -28.02
N ALA A 74 0.93 7.45 -26.81
CA ALA A 74 1.21 8.45 -25.78
C ALA A 74 2.26 9.47 -26.27
N GLN A 75 3.34 9.00 -26.88
CA GLN A 75 4.37 9.86 -27.48
C GLN A 75 3.80 10.75 -28.58
N ALA A 76 2.98 10.19 -29.48
CA ALA A 76 2.34 10.94 -30.55
C ALA A 76 1.33 11.99 -30.02
N LEU A 77 0.68 11.71 -28.88
CA LEU A 77 -0.21 12.64 -28.19
C LEU A 77 0.52 13.62 -27.26
N GLN A 78 1.84 13.47 -27.11
CA GLN A 78 2.68 14.23 -26.19
C GLN A 78 2.12 14.21 -24.76
N CYS A 79 1.79 13.02 -24.27
CA CYS A 79 1.31 12.80 -22.91
C CYS A 79 2.00 11.60 -22.25
N SER A 80 1.87 11.50 -20.93
CA SER A 80 2.32 10.31 -20.21
C SER A 80 1.43 9.10 -20.47
N MET A 81 1.95 7.88 -20.32
CA MET A 81 1.12 6.66 -20.43
C MET A 81 0.00 6.60 -19.39
N ALA A 82 0.24 7.18 -18.20
CA ALA A 82 -0.76 7.21 -17.14
C ALA A 82 -1.96 8.11 -17.51
N GLU A 83 -1.75 9.21 -18.25
CA GLU A 83 -2.86 10.01 -18.79
C GLU A 83 -3.75 9.23 -19.76
N LEU A 84 -3.19 8.26 -20.51
CA LEU A 84 -3.98 7.39 -21.37
C LEU A 84 -4.75 6.35 -20.57
N LEU A 85 -4.05 5.62 -19.69
CA LEU A 85 -4.63 4.56 -18.88
C LEU A 85 -5.67 5.10 -17.91
N GLY A 86 -5.46 6.32 -17.42
CA GLY A 86 -6.32 7.03 -16.51
C GLY A 86 -6.37 6.43 -15.11
N ASP A 87 -6.17 7.29 -14.12
CA ASP A 87 -6.46 7.04 -12.70
C ASP A 87 -6.99 8.33 -12.06
N VAL A 88 -7.09 8.37 -10.73
CA VAL A 88 -7.53 9.57 -9.99
C VAL A 88 -6.68 10.80 -10.31
N THR A 89 -5.39 10.63 -10.59
CA THR A 89 -4.43 11.71 -10.91
C THR A 89 -4.66 12.33 -12.30
N THR A 90 -5.61 11.79 -13.06
CA THR A 90 -5.99 12.27 -14.40
C THR A 90 -7.46 12.69 -14.47
N ALA A 91 -8.18 12.62 -13.35
CA ALA A 91 -9.64 12.81 -13.31
C ALA A 91 -10.08 14.27 -13.42
N SER A 92 -9.21 15.24 -13.08
CA SER A 92 -9.51 16.68 -13.14
C SER A 92 -8.31 17.49 -13.61
N ALA A 93 -8.55 18.74 -14.04
CA ALA A 93 -7.47 19.66 -14.40
C ALA A 93 -6.53 19.93 -13.23
N GLU A 94 -7.07 20.06 -12.01
CA GLU A 94 -6.27 20.29 -10.80
C GLU A 94 -5.33 19.12 -10.51
N TRP A 95 -5.81 17.88 -10.68
CA TRP A 95 -4.97 16.69 -10.52
C TRP A 95 -3.81 16.65 -11.52
N LEU A 96 -4.04 17.07 -12.77
CA LEU A 96 -3.00 17.17 -13.79
C LEU A 96 -1.95 18.23 -13.43
N LEU A 97 -2.37 19.39 -12.90
CA LEU A 97 -1.45 20.44 -12.44
C LEU A 97 -0.62 19.99 -11.24
N LEU A 98 -1.24 19.30 -10.26
CA LEU A 98 -0.53 18.73 -9.12
C LEU A 98 0.49 17.68 -9.55
N ARG A 99 0.12 16.81 -10.49
CA ARG A 99 1.02 15.80 -11.03
C ARG A 99 2.24 16.43 -11.67
N GLU A 100 2.07 17.39 -12.58
CA GLU A 100 3.16 18.11 -13.25
C GLU A 100 4.06 18.83 -12.23
N LEU A 101 3.48 19.43 -11.19
CA LEU A 101 4.23 20.11 -10.13
C LEU A 101 5.16 19.15 -9.37
N LEU A 102 4.69 17.93 -9.10
CA LEU A 102 5.36 16.91 -8.29
C LEU A 102 6.27 15.98 -9.10
N GLU A 103 6.11 15.94 -10.42
CA GLU A 103 6.92 15.10 -11.30
C GLU A 103 8.41 15.49 -11.24
N GLY A 104 9.28 14.48 -11.11
CA GLY A 104 10.73 14.67 -11.04
C GLY A 104 11.27 15.31 -9.75
N ARG A 105 10.43 15.55 -8.74
CA ARG A 105 10.86 16.09 -7.44
C ARG A 105 11.59 15.04 -6.60
N SER A 106 12.47 15.50 -5.70
CA SER A 106 13.17 14.60 -4.77
C SER A 106 12.22 14.05 -3.71
N GLU A 107 12.54 12.90 -3.13
CA GLU A 107 11.77 12.31 -2.01
C GLU A 107 11.61 13.27 -0.83
N ALA A 108 12.62 14.10 -0.56
CA ALA A 108 12.56 15.11 0.50
C ALA A 108 11.56 16.22 0.16
N ASP A 109 11.49 16.66 -1.11
CA ASP A 109 10.53 17.66 -1.56
C ASP A 109 9.10 17.09 -1.52
N LEU A 110 8.91 15.86 -2.02
CA LEU A 110 7.63 15.17 -1.98
C LEU A 110 7.15 14.98 -0.53
N GLN A 111 8.05 14.68 0.40
CA GLN A 111 7.73 14.61 1.82
C GLN A 111 7.27 15.97 2.36
N ARG A 112 7.94 17.07 2.02
CA ARG A 112 7.53 18.42 2.43
C ARG A 112 6.16 18.79 1.90
N VAL A 113 5.88 18.49 0.62
CA VAL A 113 4.56 18.70 0.02
C VAL A 113 3.50 17.85 0.73
N ARG A 114 3.76 16.56 0.97
CA ARG A 114 2.83 15.68 1.69
C ARG A 114 2.47 16.24 3.07
N LEU A 115 3.47 16.69 3.83
CA LEU A 115 3.24 17.27 5.16
C LEU A 115 2.42 18.57 5.06
N ALA A 116 2.79 19.49 4.16
CA ALA A 116 2.06 20.74 3.96
C ALA A 116 0.61 20.52 3.48
N ALA A 117 0.38 19.56 2.59
CA ALA A 117 -0.96 19.17 2.17
C ALA A 117 -1.76 18.59 3.33
N GLY A 118 -1.12 17.79 4.21
CA GLY A 118 -1.72 17.30 5.44
C GLY A 118 -2.18 18.43 6.36
N GLU A 119 -1.37 19.49 6.52
CA GLU A 119 -1.73 20.65 7.35
C GLU A 119 -2.97 21.37 6.81
N ILE A 120 -3.00 21.60 5.49
CA ILE A 120 -4.12 22.25 4.81
C ILE A 120 -5.40 21.41 4.89
N LEU A 121 -5.28 20.09 4.76
CA LEU A 121 -6.40 19.17 4.72
C LEU A 121 -6.83 18.67 6.11
N GLY A 122 -6.16 19.11 7.19
CA GLY A 122 -6.45 18.66 8.55
C GLY A 122 -6.10 17.21 8.84
N THR A 123 -5.20 16.62 8.06
CA THR A 123 -4.69 15.25 8.25
C THR A 123 -3.23 15.22 8.71
N ALA A 124 -2.67 16.37 9.07
CA ALA A 124 -1.30 16.48 9.53
C ALA A 124 -1.10 15.91 10.94
N PRO A 125 0.13 15.44 11.24
CA PRO A 125 0.59 15.08 12.57
C PRO A 125 0.34 16.14 13.66
N SER A 126 0.32 17.42 13.30
CA SER A 126 0.18 18.56 14.22
C SER A 126 -1.24 18.73 14.77
N GLY A 127 -2.24 18.15 14.11
CA GLY A 127 -3.66 18.35 14.44
C GLY A 127 -4.17 17.50 15.59
N ASP A 128 -3.46 16.42 15.95
CA ASP A 128 -3.88 15.50 17.00
C ASP A 128 -3.11 15.78 18.32
N PRO A 129 -3.78 16.29 19.37
CA PRO A 129 -3.14 16.64 20.64
C PRO A 129 -2.58 15.40 21.38
N HIS A 130 -3.05 14.20 21.03
CA HIS A 130 -2.68 12.95 21.67
C HIS A 130 -1.58 12.20 20.91
N ARG A 131 -1.15 12.68 19.73
CA ARG A 131 -0.14 12.01 18.90
C ARG A 131 1.12 11.65 19.67
N ALA A 132 1.65 12.58 20.45
CA ALA A 132 2.87 12.37 21.22
C ALA A 132 2.75 11.27 22.29
N SER A 133 1.52 11.04 22.79
CA SER A 133 1.22 10.05 23.83
C SER A 133 0.87 8.67 23.26
N ARG A 134 0.55 8.58 21.97
CA ARG A 134 0.33 7.30 21.28
C ARG A 134 1.61 6.85 20.58
N ILE A 135 2.19 5.74 21.02
CA ILE A 135 3.45 5.23 20.50
C ILE A 135 3.18 3.99 19.66
N ALA A 136 3.46 4.04 18.36
CA ALA A 136 3.32 2.91 17.47
C ALA A 136 4.69 2.31 17.10
N LEU A 137 4.88 1.04 17.43
CA LEU A 137 6.06 0.26 17.05
C LEU A 137 5.80 -0.39 15.70
N ILE A 138 6.62 -0.04 14.70
CA ILE A 138 6.56 -0.61 13.34
C ILE A 138 7.82 -1.41 13.02
N GLY A 139 7.74 -2.24 11.99
CA GLY A 139 8.83 -3.11 11.56
C GLY A 139 8.36 -4.54 11.37
N LEU A 140 9.26 -5.41 10.91
CA LEU A 140 8.90 -6.77 10.59
C LEU A 140 8.56 -7.64 11.82
N ARG A 141 7.90 -8.79 11.59
CA ARG A 141 7.51 -9.78 12.61
C ARG A 141 8.74 -10.40 13.29
N GLY A 142 8.94 -10.20 14.60
CA GLY A 142 10.16 -10.68 15.27
C GLY A 142 11.20 -9.58 15.52
N ALA A 143 10.95 -8.34 15.08
CA ALA A 143 11.71 -7.16 15.49
C ALA A 143 11.58 -6.79 16.99
N GLY A 144 10.82 -7.57 17.77
CA GLY A 144 10.65 -7.34 19.21
C GLY A 144 9.52 -6.37 19.57
N LYS A 145 8.64 -6.00 18.64
CA LYS A 145 7.51 -5.06 18.85
C LYS A 145 6.67 -5.41 20.08
N SER A 146 6.18 -6.64 20.18
CA SER A 146 5.32 -7.03 21.31
C SER A 146 6.08 -7.05 22.63
N THR A 147 7.33 -7.50 22.65
CA THR A 147 8.15 -7.56 23.87
C THR A 147 8.54 -6.17 24.35
N LEU A 148 9.14 -5.35 23.49
CA LEU A 148 9.55 -3.98 23.83
C LEU A 148 8.34 -3.08 24.08
N GLY A 149 7.24 -3.29 23.34
CA GLY A 149 6.00 -2.54 23.51
C GLY A 149 5.35 -2.76 24.87
N ARG A 150 5.24 -4.01 25.34
CA ARG A 150 4.73 -4.31 26.70
C ARG A 150 5.58 -3.66 27.78
N MET A 151 6.91 -3.82 27.70
CA MET A 151 7.83 -3.19 28.64
C MET A 151 7.68 -1.66 28.66
N LEU A 152 7.46 -1.05 27.49
CA LEU A 152 7.29 0.40 27.38
C LEU A 152 5.97 0.85 27.98
N ALA A 153 4.88 0.15 27.67
CA ALA A 153 3.56 0.43 28.20
C ALA A 153 3.52 0.33 29.73
N GLU A 154 4.10 -0.74 30.29
CA GLU A 154 4.23 -0.93 31.74
C GLU A 154 4.98 0.23 32.40
N GLN A 155 6.06 0.70 31.78
CA GLN A 155 6.84 1.78 32.35
C GLN A 155 6.16 3.14 32.24
N LEU A 156 5.46 3.40 31.12
CA LEU A 156 4.70 4.63 30.93
C LEU A 156 3.36 4.61 31.68
N ASN A 157 2.97 3.46 32.23
CA ASN A 157 1.68 3.21 32.87
C ASN A 157 0.50 3.51 31.93
N VAL A 158 0.61 3.07 30.68
CA VAL A 158 -0.42 3.20 29.63
C VAL A 158 -0.80 1.81 29.10
N PRO A 159 -1.96 1.67 28.42
CA PRO A 159 -2.34 0.41 27.79
C PRO A 159 -1.33 -0.05 26.72
N PHE A 160 -1.18 -1.37 26.59
CA PHE A 160 -0.51 -2.01 25.47
C PHE A 160 -1.53 -2.68 24.56
N LEU A 161 -1.43 -2.42 23.25
CA LEU A 161 -2.36 -2.92 22.24
C LEU A 161 -1.60 -3.65 21.12
N GLU A 162 -1.99 -4.89 20.83
CA GLU A 162 -1.53 -5.59 19.62
C GLU A 162 -2.58 -5.41 18.53
N LEU A 163 -2.25 -4.65 17.48
CA LEU A 163 -3.23 -4.29 16.46
C LEU A 163 -3.78 -5.51 15.70
N ASN A 164 -3.04 -6.64 15.64
CA ASN A 164 -3.59 -7.90 15.13
C ASN A 164 -4.78 -8.42 15.96
N GLN A 165 -4.75 -8.27 17.29
CA GLN A 165 -5.87 -8.70 18.14
C GLN A 165 -7.08 -7.79 17.94
N GLU A 166 -6.85 -6.49 17.74
CA GLU A 166 -7.93 -5.56 17.40
C GLU A 166 -8.53 -5.85 16.03
N ILE A 167 -7.72 -6.25 15.04
CA ILE A 167 -8.23 -6.70 13.73
C ILE A 167 -9.18 -7.89 13.91
N GLU A 168 -8.80 -8.88 14.71
CA GLU A 168 -9.64 -10.05 14.99
C GLU A 168 -10.92 -9.66 15.74
N ARG A 169 -10.80 -8.77 16.73
CA ARG A 169 -11.96 -8.24 17.48
C ARG A 169 -12.94 -7.52 16.56
N VAL A 170 -12.46 -6.65 15.68
CA VAL A 170 -13.29 -5.88 14.75
C VAL A 170 -13.90 -6.78 13.66
N ALA A 171 -13.16 -7.78 13.19
CA ALA A 171 -13.64 -8.73 12.19
C ALA A 171 -14.57 -9.81 12.76
N GLY A 172 -14.50 -10.08 14.07
CA GLY A 172 -15.24 -11.16 14.73
C GLY A 172 -14.73 -12.57 14.39
N CYS A 173 -13.56 -12.68 13.77
CA CYS A 173 -12.92 -13.94 13.38
C CYS A 173 -11.39 -13.78 13.36
N SER A 174 -10.67 -14.89 13.31
CA SER A 174 -9.19 -14.88 13.29
C SER A 174 -8.65 -14.29 11.99
N VAL A 175 -7.41 -13.77 12.03
CA VAL A 175 -6.75 -13.25 10.81
C VAL A 175 -6.71 -14.32 9.70
N ARG A 176 -6.51 -15.58 10.07
CA ARG A 176 -6.52 -16.70 9.12
C ARG A 176 -7.86 -16.82 8.41
N GLU A 177 -8.96 -16.81 9.15
CA GLU A 177 -10.31 -16.86 8.57
C GLU A 177 -10.60 -15.64 7.69
N ILE A 178 -10.07 -14.46 8.04
CA ILE A 178 -10.19 -13.27 7.17
C ILE A 178 -9.59 -13.54 5.80
N TYR A 179 -8.36 -14.08 5.76
CA TYR A 179 -7.70 -14.41 4.49
C TYR A 179 -8.41 -15.55 3.74
N ASP A 180 -8.78 -16.61 4.44
CA ASP A 180 -9.38 -17.82 3.85
C ASP A 180 -10.79 -17.53 3.28
N LEU A 181 -11.58 -16.66 3.92
CA LEU A 181 -12.97 -16.38 3.54
C LEU A 181 -13.15 -15.10 2.71
N TYR A 182 -12.38 -14.04 3.01
CA TYR A 182 -12.61 -12.69 2.46
C TYR A 182 -11.40 -12.11 1.71
N GLY A 183 -10.24 -12.77 1.79
CA GLY A 183 -9.02 -12.41 1.09
C GLY A 183 -8.31 -11.16 1.62
N ALA A 184 -7.17 -10.84 0.99
CA ALA A 184 -6.27 -9.78 1.44
C ALA A 184 -6.89 -8.38 1.43
N GLY A 185 -7.79 -8.09 0.48
CA GLY A 185 -8.46 -6.79 0.41
C GLY A 185 -9.37 -6.52 1.61
N ALA A 186 -10.04 -7.55 2.13
CA ALA A 186 -10.83 -7.43 3.35
C ALA A 186 -9.95 -7.25 4.58
N TYR A 187 -8.85 -7.99 4.68
CA TYR A 187 -7.86 -7.80 5.73
C TYR A 187 -7.39 -6.34 5.83
N ARG A 188 -7.07 -5.69 4.70
CA ARG A 188 -6.67 -4.27 4.71
C ARG A 188 -7.75 -3.33 5.22
N ARG A 189 -9.02 -3.59 4.91
CA ARG A 189 -10.14 -2.81 5.45
C ARG A 189 -10.27 -2.97 6.96
N TYR A 190 -10.13 -4.19 7.47
CA TYR A 190 -10.16 -4.45 8.91
C TYR A 190 -8.92 -3.90 9.63
N GLU A 191 -7.75 -3.98 9.03
CA GLU A 191 -6.49 -3.37 9.52
C GLU A 191 -6.64 -1.86 9.68
N ARG A 192 -7.16 -1.18 8.66
CA ARG A 192 -7.45 0.25 8.72
C ARG A 192 -8.45 0.59 9.83
N ARG A 193 -9.59 -0.10 9.85
CA ARG A 193 -10.65 0.17 10.83
C ARG A 193 -10.20 -0.07 12.27
N ALA A 194 -9.41 -1.12 12.51
CA ALA A 194 -8.86 -1.41 13.84
C ALA A 194 -7.91 -0.30 14.31
N LEU A 195 -7.12 0.29 13.40
CA LEU A 195 -6.27 1.44 13.71
C LEU A 195 -7.09 2.69 14.02
N GLU A 196 -8.09 3.01 13.18
CA GLU A 196 -8.99 4.16 13.38
C GLU A 196 -9.73 4.05 14.73
N GLU A 197 -10.28 2.88 15.06
CA GLU A 197 -10.92 2.63 16.36
C GLU A 197 -9.93 2.79 17.53
N ALA A 198 -8.70 2.26 17.41
CA ALA A 198 -7.70 2.39 18.47
C ALA A 198 -7.28 3.85 18.73
N VAL A 199 -7.07 4.64 17.67
CA VAL A 199 -6.74 6.07 17.78
C VAL A 199 -7.88 6.86 18.42
N GLN A 200 -9.13 6.51 18.13
CA GLN A 200 -10.30 7.18 18.71
C GLN A 200 -10.54 6.83 20.18
N ILE A 201 -10.27 5.58 20.58
CA ILE A 201 -10.54 5.10 21.95
C ILE A 201 -9.45 5.52 22.92
N TYR A 202 -8.18 5.46 22.52
CA TYR A 202 -7.05 5.67 23.41
C TYR A 202 -6.40 7.02 23.16
N SER A 203 -6.29 7.86 24.19
CA SER A 203 -5.48 9.09 24.17
C SER A 203 -3.98 8.83 24.35
N ASP A 204 -3.63 7.69 24.95
CA ASP A 204 -2.30 7.29 25.35
C ASP A 204 -2.23 5.76 25.33
N VAL A 205 -1.33 5.21 24.51
CA VAL A 205 -1.25 3.76 24.26
C VAL A 205 0.07 3.42 23.58
N VAL A 206 0.60 2.23 23.84
CA VAL A 206 1.66 1.63 23.03
C VAL A 206 1.07 0.57 22.11
N ILE A 207 1.21 0.77 20.80
CA ILE A 207 0.63 -0.08 19.76
C ILE A 207 1.75 -0.89 19.10
N ALA A 208 1.64 -2.22 19.09
CA ALA A 208 2.43 -3.09 18.23
C ALA A 208 1.66 -3.38 16.93
N THR A 209 2.18 -2.92 15.79
CA THR A 209 1.50 -3.06 14.50
C THR A 209 1.80 -4.41 13.81
N PRO A 210 0.97 -4.87 12.85
CA PRO A 210 1.36 -5.92 11.94
C PRO A 210 2.55 -5.47 11.09
N GLY A 211 3.42 -6.40 10.69
CA GLY A 211 4.55 -6.06 9.80
C GLY A 211 4.10 -5.56 8.42
N GLY A 212 2.87 -5.90 8.01
CA GLY A 212 2.32 -5.46 6.73
C GLY A 212 1.69 -4.07 6.73
N ILE A 213 1.68 -3.33 7.85
CA ILE A 213 0.94 -2.05 7.97
C ILE A 213 1.36 -1.01 6.91
N VAL A 214 2.64 -1.02 6.53
CA VAL A 214 3.22 -0.14 5.51
C VAL A 214 2.79 -0.45 4.08
N SER A 215 2.17 -1.61 3.85
CA SER A 215 1.75 -2.03 2.51
C SER A 215 0.47 -1.34 2.04
N ASP A 216 -0.26 -0.69 2.94
CA ASP A 216 -1.38 0.18 2.58
C ASP A 216 -1.03 1.64 2.94
N PRO A 217 -0.69 2.49 1.95
CA PRO A 217 -0.24 3.86 2.21
C PRO A 217 -1.25 4.72 2.97
N ALA A 218 -2.57 4.48 2.77
CA ALA A 218 -3.61 5.22 3.47
C ALA A 218 -3.59 4.92 4.99
N THR A 219 -3.61 3.63 5.35
CA THR A 219 -3.51 3.19 6.75
C THR A 219 -2.20 3.61 7.39
N PHE A 220 -1.09 3.52 6.64
CA PHE A 220 0.21 3.94 7.16
C PHE A 220 0.27 5.46 7.38
N ASN A 221 -0.33 6.27 6.51
CA ASN A 221 -0.40 7.71 6.72
C ASN A 221 -1.24 8.06 7.95
N GLU A 222 -2.36 7.37 8.18
CA GLU A 222 -3.15 7.49 9.41
C GLU A 222 -2.29 7.24 10.65
N LEU A 223 -1.50 6.16 10.64
CA LEU A 223 -0.59 5.83 11.74
C LEU A 223 0.44 6.94 12.00
N LEU A 224 1.06 7.48 10.94
CA LEU A 224 2.04 8.57 11.04
C LEU A 224 1.42 9.87 11.57
N SER A 225 0.17 10.14 11.21
CA SER A 225 -0.56 11.35 11.62
C SER A 225 -1.05 11.28 13.07
N HIS A 226 -1.34 10.09 13.61
CA HIS A 226 -1.98 9.95 14.93
C HIS A 226 -1.11 9.34 16.02
N CYS A 227 0.08 8.84 15.68
CA CYS A 227 1.03 8.27 16.62
C CYS A 227 2.46 8.78 16.40
N THR A 228 3.24 8.86 17.48
CA THR A 228 4.70 8.83 17.42
C THR A 228 5.13 7.42 17.00
N THR A 229 5.83 7.31 15.88
CA THR A 229 6.20 6.03 15.27
C THR A 229 7.67 5.69 15.49
N VAL A 230 7.93 4.46 15.94
CA VAL A 230 9.30 3.94 16.11
C VAL A 230 9.48 2.70 15.24
N TRP A 231 10.37 2.80 14.27
CA TRP A 231 10.78 1.66 13.46
C TRP A 231 11.82 0.81 14.20
N LEU A 232 11.41 -0.40 14.58
CA LEU A 232 12.30 -1.42 15.12
C LEU A 232 13.00 -2.17 13.97
N GLN A 233 14.28 -1.89 13.79
CA GLN A 233 15.13 -2.55 12.79
C GLN A 233 15.86 -3.74 13.42
N ALA A 234 16.02 -4.80 12.63
CA ALA A 234 16.87 -5.94 12.94
C ALA A 234 17.49 -6.45 11.64
N GLN A 235 18.71 -6.96 11.69
CA GLN A 235 19.35 -7.59 10.53
C GLN A 235 18.49 -8.76 10.00
N PRO A 236 18.41 -8.98 8.68
CA PRO A 236 17.57 -10.03 8.07
C PRO A 236 17.84 -11.43 8.64
N ASP A 237 19.09 -11.75 8.93
CA ASP A 237 19.48 -13.07 9.45
C ASP A 237 19.03 -13.27 10.92
N GLU A 238 19.14 -12.23 11.76
CA GLU A 238 18.59 -12.25 13.12
C GLU A 238 17.05 -12.32 13.10
N HIS A 239 16.43 -11.66 12.13
CA HIS A 239 14.99 -11.67 11.93
C HIS A 239 14.48 -13.10 11.70
N MET A 240 15.13 -13.84 10.79
CA MET A 240 14.77 -15.22 10.51
C MET A 240 14.97 -16.11 11.74
N GLY A 241 16.10 -15.98 12.44
CA GLY A 241 16.35 -16.75 13.66
C GLY A 241 15.25 -16.57 14.72
N ARG A 242 14.75 -15.34 14.88
CA ARG A 242 13.66 -15.03 15.82
C ARG A 242 12.29 -15.53 15.34
N VAL A 243 11.98 -15.45 14.05
CA VAL A 243 10.71 -15.95 13.48
C VAL A 243 10.61 -17.47 13.59
N VAL A 244 11.72 -18.17 13.32
CA VAL A 244 11.82 -19.64 13.45
C VAL A 244 11.66 -20.07 14.90
N ALA A 245 12.32 -19.37 15.83
CA ALA A 245 12.20 -19.65 17.26
C ALA A 245 10.76 -19.42 17.80
N GLN A 246 9.96 -18.60 17.12
CA GLN A 246 8.55 -18.35 17.46
C GLN A 246 7.58 -19.38 16.85
N GLY A 247 8.08 -20.46 16.24
CA GLY A 247 7.27 -21.57 15.71
C GLY A 247 6.57 -21.25 14.39
N ASP A 248 6.92 -20.14 13.74
CA ASP A 248 6.37 -19.74 12.46
C ASP A 248 7.28 -20.21 11.32
N THR A 249 7.08 -21.44 10.88
CA THR A 249 7.88 -22.08 9.82
C THR A 249 7.43 -21.69 8.41
N ARG A 250 6.42 -20.82 8.25
CA ARG A 250 5.91 -20.37 6.94
C ARG A 250 7.00 -19.81 6.00
N PRO A 251 8.05 -19.11 6.47
CA PRO A 251 9.16 -18.69 5.62
C PRO A 251 10.12 -19.81 5.23
N MET A 252 10.12 -20.95 5.92
CA MET A 252 11.11 -22.01 5.74
C MET A 252 10.54 -23.32 5.19
N ALA A 253 9.22 -23.51 5.22
CA ALA A 253 8.62 -24.81 4.99
C ALA A 253 8.69 -25.32 3.53
N ALA A 254 9.17 -24.54 2.55
CA ALA A 254 9.15 -25.03 1.17
C ALA A 254 10.09 -24.41 0.11
N ASN A 255 10.92 -23.38 0.36
CA ASN A 255 11.63 -22.75 -0.78
C ASN A 255 13.00 -22.12 -0.43
N PRO A 256 14.10 -22.53 -1.10
CA PRO A 256 15.38 -21.78 -1.09
C PRO A 256 15.23 -20.30 -1.46
N GLU A 257 14.22 -19.94 -2.26
CA GLU A 257 13.92 -18.56 -2.65
C GLU A 257 13.26 -17.74 -1.55
N ALA A 258 12.79 -18.36 -0.46
CA ALA A 258 12.05 -17.66 0.59
C ALA A 258 12.91 -16.63 1.35
N MET A 259 14.23 -16.85 1.44
CA MET A 259 15.17 -15.86 1.97
C MET A 259 15.29 -14.66 1.04
N ASP A 260 15.32 -14.89 -0.27
CA ASP A 260 15.41 -13.82 -1.26
C ASP A 260 14.08 -13.06 -1.37
N ASP A 261 12.94 -13.75 -1.22
CA ASP A 261 11.63 -13.13 -1.10
C ASP A 261 11.54 -12.25 0.15
N LEU A 262 12.05 -12.73 1.30
CA LEU A 262 12.08 -11.94 2.53
C LEU A 262 12.96 -10.70 2.39
N ARG A 263 14.13 -10.82 1.75
CA ARG A 263 15.00 -9.68 1.42
C ARG A 263 14.29 -8.68 0.51
N ARG A 264 13.61 -9.16 -0.54
CA ARG A 264 12.80 -8.30 -1.42
C ARG A 264 11.65 -7.59 -0.69
N ILE A 265 10.97 -8.29 0.22
CA ILE A 265 9.93 -7.69 1.08
C ILE A 265 10.53 -6.64 2.02
N LEU A 266 11.70 -6.91 2.59
CA LEU A 266 12.43 -5.98 3.44
C LEU A 266 12.79 -4.70 2.70
N ASP A 267 13.43 -4.84 1.54
CA ASP A 267 13.87 -3.72 0.72
C ASP A 267 12.67 -2.87 0.28
N GLY A 268 11.59 -3.52 -0.19
CA GLY A 268 10.36 -2.84 -0.58
C GLY A 268 9.66 -2.11 0.58
N ARG A 269 9.73 -2.63 1.81
CA ARG A 269 9.12 -2.01 2.99
C ARG A 269 10.01 -0.97 3.67
N SER A 270 11.33 -1.05 3.48
CA SER A 270 12.29 -0.15 4.13
C SER A 270 12.02 1.32 3.80
N ALA A 271 11.68 1.63 2.54
CA ALA A 271 11.36 2.99 2.11
C ALA A 271 10.12 3.59 2.81
N PHE A 272 9.18 2.73 3.23
CA PHE A 272 8.02 3.14 4.01
C PHE A 272 8.34 3.19 5.51
N TYR A 273 9.00 2.16 6.06
CA TYR A 273 9.40 2.18 7.47
C TYR A 273 10.31 3.36 7.82
N SER A 274 11.16 3.80 6.90
CA SER A 274 12.03 4.97 7.08
C SER A 274 11.27 6.29 7.20
N LYS A 275 9.95 6.32 6.94
CA LYS A 275 9.10 7.50 7.19
C LYS A 275 8.68 7.63 8.66
N ALA A 276 9.05 6.68 9.52
CA ALA A 276 8.83 6.77 10.96
C ALA A 276 9.59 7.95 11.60
N ASP A 277 9.09 8.45 12.73
CA ASP A 277 9.72 9.55 13.48
C ASP A 277 11.09 9.14 14.05
N HIS A 278 11.19 7.88 14.50
CA HIS A 278 12.41 7.35 15.09
C HIS A 278 12.78 5.98 14.52
N VAL A 279 14.08 5.70 14.51
CA VAL A 279 14.63 4.39 14.14
C VAL A 279 15.39 3.81 15.32
N LEU A 280 15.08 2.57 15.67
CA LEU A 280 15.77 1.80 16.70
C LEU A 280 16.32 0.51 16.10
N ASP A 281 17.63 0.46 15.90
CA ASP A 281 18.32 -0.79 15.55
C ASP A 281 18.46 -1.67 16.79
N THR A 282 17.92 -2.89 16.72
CA THR A 282 17.95 -3.90 17.79
C THR A 282 18.97 -5.02 17.54
N SER A 283 19.73 -4.94 16.44
CA SER A 283 20.70 -5.95 16.02
C SER A 283 21.89 -6.01 16.98
N GLY A 284 22.31 -7.21 17.37
CA GLY A 284 23.43 -7.42 18.29
C GLY A 284 23.27 -6.83 19.70
N LYS A 285 22.09 -6.33 20.06
CA LYS A 285 21.80 -5.68 21.36
C LYS A 285 20.96 -6.58 22.26
N SER A 286 21.21 -6.52 23.56
CA SER A 286 20.35 -7.18 24.53
C SER A 286 19.00 -6.48 24.65
N LEU A 287 17.97 -7.21 25.10
CA LEU A 287 16.64 -6.65 25.31
C LEU A 287 16.67 -5.39 26.21
N ALA A 288 17.47 -5.42 27.28
CA ALA A 288 17.63 -4.29 28.19
C ALA A 288 18.33 -3.08 27.56
N GLN A 289 19.28 -3.30 26.63
CA GLN A 289 19.92 -2.21 25.88
C GLN A 289 18.93 -1.56 24.90
N SER A 290 18.24 -2.39 24.11
CA SER A 290 17.22 -1.92 23.15
C SER A 290 16.09 -1.18 23.87
N PHE A 291 15.64 -1.67 25.03
CA PHE A 291 14.61 -1.01 25.82
C PHE A 291 15.05 0.35 26.37
N ARG A 292 16.28 0.46 26.87
CA ARG A 292 16.82 1.76 27.32
C ARG A 292 16.86 2.78 26.18
N GLN A 293 17.28 2.37 24.99
CA GLN A 293 17.29 3.24 23.81
C GLN A 293 15.88 3.63 23.37
N LEU A 294 14.94 2.69 23.36
CA LEU A 294 13.54 2.95 23.04
C LEU A 294 12.95 4.04 23.94
N LYS A 295 13.17 3.95 25.26
CA LYS A 295 12.72 4.97 26.22
C LYS A 295 13.26 6.35 25.90
N THR A 296 14.55 6.44 25.56
CA THR A 296 15.19 7.72 25.25
C THR A 296 14.60 8.34 23.99
N LEU A 297 14.26 7.53 22.98
CA LEU A 297 13.66 8.02 21.74
C LEU A 297 12.26 8.59 21.95
N VAL A 298 11.42 7.93 22.75
CA VAL A 298 10.01 8.35 22.93
C VAL A 298 9.81 9.41 24.02
N ALA A 299 10.85 9.72 24.79
CA ALA A 299 10.83 10.77 25.81
C ALA A 299 11.35 12.13 25.31
N ALA A 300 11.83 12.17 24.06
CA ALA A 300 12.34 13.37 23.38
C ALA A 300 11.24 14.08 22.60
#